data_AF-A0A5C7A160-F1
#
_entry.id   AF-A0A5C7A160-F1
#
_cell.length_a   1.000
_cell.length_b   1.000
_cell.length_c   1.000
_cell.angle_alpha   90.00
_cell.angle_beta   90.00
_cell.angle_gamma   90.00
#
_symmetry.space_group_name_H-M   'P 1'
#
loop_
_entity.id
_entity.type
_entity.pdbx_description
1 polymer ?
#
loop_
_entity_poly.entity_id
_entity_poly.type
_entity_poly.pdbx_seq_one_letter_code
_entity_poly.pdbx_strand_id
1 'polypeptide(L)'
;MKKINKRLLAPLSLALLTMTLVGCGDGEDAIFGSSGSSNNEFTVSSFDKGIDRQTNREAVVRIDSRYRTGERNIKSTNIVGNYNNQNIDDLESSIVLGVQFEGTLEDKNIEVNNRTVKRPIYEKNSSKSFNYETTYRTLSLSGINARDYIPSNNFGSSRGILTDLNNYPKIPNTFSFPAGSVCYIPVTTSDRSFFTFNTKNKTSYRALDEWTLNAVKRFSDNRPSRTTNFNVGSGNKQQAAQVKFFAVNNDPEYLSNGIDYDGSIYDANFIDKDKPRPNESSSRGVVDCTLVNDVAANFLEAQIKRYY
;
A
#
# COMPACT_ATOMS: atom_id res chain seq x y z
N MET A 1 -15.49 -12.53 26.60
CA MET A 1 -14.43 -11.95 25.73
C MET A 1 -14.94 -11.90 24.29
N LYS A 2 -15.21 -10.71 23.75
CA LYS A 2 -15.65 -10.55 22.35
C LYS A 2 -14.43 -10.62 21.43
N LYS A 3 -14.37 -11.63 20.57
CA LYS A 3 -13.42 -11.70 19.44
C LYS A 3 -13.68 -10.50 18.52
N ILE A 4 -12.72 -9.58 18.44
CA ILE A 4 -12.72 -8.53 17.44
C ILE A 4 -12.31 -9.19 16.13
N ASN A 5 -13.28 -9.47 15.25
CA ASN A 5 -13.00 -9.83 13.87
C ASN A 5 -12.35 -8.62 13.20
N LYS A 6 -11.02 -8.66 13.04
CA LYS A 6 -10.29 -7.73 12.17
C LYS A 6 -10.73 -7.98 10.73
N ARG A 7 -11.81 -7.32 10.29
CA ARG A 7 -12.08 -7.14 8.86
C ARG A 7 -11.03 -6.17 8.33
N LEU A 8 -9.93 -6.73 7.84
CA LEU A 8 -8.90 -6.04 7.07
C LEU A 8 -9.29 -6.22 5.60
N LEU A 9 -10.15 -5.33 5.10
CA LEU A 9 -10.43 -5.21 3.68
C LEU A 9 -9.39 -4.24 3.11
N ALA A 10 -8.20 -4.75 2.76
CA ALA A 10 -7.26 -4.01 1.94
C ALA A 10 -7.53 -4.38 0.47
N PRO A 11 -7.93 -3.44 -0.39
CA PRO A 11 -8.05 -3.70 -1.82
C PRO A 11 -6.72 -3.86 -2.55
N LEU A 12 -6.83 -4.53 -3.70
CA LEU A 12 -5.80 -5.22 -4.45
C LEU A 12 -4.94 -4.32 -5.36
N SER A 13 -4.93 -3.01 -5.13
CA SER A 13 -4.12 -2.09 -5.95
C SER A 13 -2.80 -1.73 -5.26
N LEU A 14 -1.89 -2.73 -5.13
CA LEU A 14 -0.47 -2.43 -4.89
C LEU A 14 0.10 -1.64 -6.08
N ALA A 15 -0.08 -0.32 -6.11
CA ALA A 15 1.08 0.53 -6.29
C ALA A 15 2.06 0.21 -5.16
N LEU A 16 3.34 0.50 -5.34
CA LEU A 16 4.30 0.69 -4.24
C LEU A 16 3.91 1.87 -3.30
N LEU A 17 2.64 1.92 -2.91
CA LEU A 17 2.05 2.56 -1.74
C LEU A 17 1.80 1.46 -0.70
N THR A 18 2.76 0.56 -0.55
CA THR A 18 2.67 -0.56 0.38
C THR A 18 2.66 -0.04 1.80
N MET A 19 1.47 0.22 2.32
CA MET A 19 1.22 0.48 3.72
C MET A 19 1.32 -0.83 4.48
N THR A 20 2.53 -1.16 4.91
CA THR A 20 2.77 -2.19 5.93
C THR A 20 3.04 -1.48 7.26
N LEU A 21 2.09 -1.55 8.19
CA LEU A 21 2.24 -1.02 9.53
C LEU A 21 3.06 -1.93 10.47
N VAL A 22 4.38 -1.71 10.60
CA VAL A 22 5.26 -1.99 11.79
C VAL A 22 6.60 -1.16 11.67
N GLY A 23 7.50 -0.96 12.67
CA GLY A 23 7.75 0.36 13.33
C GLY A 23 9.13 1.07 13.43
N CYS A 24 9.27 1.98 14.43
CA CYS A 24 10.00 3.30 14.51
C CYS A 24 11.52 3.36 14.55
N GLY A 25 12.05 4.56 14.23
CA GLY A 25 13.05 5.26 15.05
C GLY A 25 13.99 6.22 14.29
N ASP A 26 13.85 7.52 14.59
CA ASP A 26 14.74 8.72 14.61
C ASP A 26 15.82 9.05 13.55
N GLY A 27 15.76 10.34 13.12
CA GLY A 27 16.86 11.24 12.72
C GLY A 27 17.36 11.11 11.27
N GLU A 28 17.66 12.14 10.47
CA GLU A 28 17.91 13.57 10.67
C GLU A 28 17.65 14.31 9.33
N ASP A 29 17.36 15.61 9.40
CA ASP A 29 17.12 16.50 8.26
C ASP A 29 18.26 16.48 7.23
N ALA A 30 17.96 16.13 5.98
CA ALA A 30 18.87 16.34 4.86
C ALA A 30 18.14 16.97 3.66
N ILE A 31 18.13 18.31 3.64
CA ILE A 31 17.91 19.13 2.45
C ILE A 31 19.12 18.96 1.53
N PHE A 32 18.98 18.47 0.30
CA PHE A 32 19.76 18.82 -0.92
C PHE A 32 19.18 18.03 -2.11
N GLY A 33 18.91 18.55 -3.31
CA GLY A 33 19.18 19.86 -3.90
C GLY A 33 18.51 19.98 -5.28
N SER A 34 18.37 21.21 -5.73
CA SER A 34 17.76 21.61 -7.00
C SER A 34 18.57 21.19 -8.23
N SER A 35 17.89 20.78 -9.31
CA SER A 35 18.21 21.27 -10.66
C SER A 35 17.12 20.89 -11.70
N GLY A 36 16.54 21.90 -12.34
CA GLY A 36 16.17 21.83 -13.76
C GLY A 36 14.75 21.37 -14.15
N SER A 37 13.84 22.34 -14.24
CA SER A 37 12.82 22.47 -15.30
C SER A 37 11.77 21.37 -15.45
N SER A 38 10.95 21.19 -14.42
CA SER A 38 9.48 21.25 -14.48
C SER A 38 8.98 20.93 -13.07
N ASN A 39 8.33 21.90 -12.40
CA ASN A 39 7.80 21.70 -11.04
C ASN A 39 6.52 20.86 -11.09
N ASN A 40 6.59 19.68 -11.71
CA ASN A 40 5.50 18.72 -11.70
C ASN A 40 5.47 18.11 -10.30
N GLU A 41 4.44 18.49 -9.54
CA GLU A 41 4.14 17.89 -8.25
C GLU A 41 2.84 17.08 -8.37
N PHE A 42 2.80 15.94 -7.69
CA PHE A 42 1.61 15.12 -7.60
C PHE A 42 1.41 14.64 -6.17
N THR A 43 0.23 14.85 -5.60
CA THR A 43 -0.07 14.44 -4.22
C THR A 43 -1.25 13.48 -4.20
N VAL A 44 -1.09 12.39 -3.46
CA VAL A 44 -2.16 11.45 -3.13
C VAL A 44 -2.31 11.35 -1.61
N SER A 45 -3.55 11.26 -1.15
CA SER A 45 -3.90 11.13 0.25
C SER A 45 -4.57 9.79 0.51
N SER A 46 -4.37 9.27 1.71
CA SER A 46 -4.84 7.95 2.16
C SER A 46 -4.98 7.92 3.69
N PHE A 47 -5.69 6.93 4.23
CA PHE A 47 -5.94 6.82 5.66
C PHE A 47 -5.55 5.45 6.19
N ASP A 48 -5.09 5.42 7.44
CA ASP A 48 -4.78 4.17 8.11
C ASP A 48 -5.30 4.16 9.56
N LYS A 49 -5.56 2.96 10.09
CA LYS A 49 -6.08 2.75 11.44
C LYS A 49 -5.17 1.83 12.26
N GLY A 50 -5.03 2.17 13.53
CA GLY A 50 -4.18 1.49 14.48
C GLY A 50 -4.77 1.47 15.88
N ILE A 51 -3.93 1.13 16.85
CA ILE A 51 -4.26 1.17 18.27
C ILE A 51 -3.33 2.17 18.96
N ASP A 52 -3.94 3.10 19.70
CA ASP A 52 -3.23 4.00 20.61
C ASP A 52 -2.61 3.18 21.74
N ARG A 53 -1.28 3.21 21.87
CA ARG A 53 -0.55 2.42 22.88
C ARG A 53 -0.77 2.91 24.32
N GLN A 54 -1.14 4.17 24.50
CA GLN A 54 -1.34 4.77 25.83
C GLN A 54 -2.75 4.46 26.35
N THR A 55 -3.74 4.55 25.47
CA THR A 55 -5.16 4.42 25.85
C THR A 55 -5.76 3.08 25.46
N ASN A 56 -5.07 2.30 24.63
CA ASN A 56 -5.56 1.06 24.00
C ASN A 56 -6.88 1.27 23.22
N ARG A 57 -7.10 2.49 22.71
CA ARG A 57 -8.25 2.88 21.89
C ARG A 57 -7.88 2.96 20.41
N GLU A 58 -8.89 3.10 19.55
CA GLU A 58 -8.64 3.28 18.11
C GLU A 58 -7.86 4.57 17.86
N ALA A 59 -6.85 4.47 17.00
CA ALA A 59 -6.10 5.61 16.51
C ALA A 59 -6.19 5.66 14.98
N VAL A 60 -6.20 6.86 14.41
CA VAL A 60 -6.33 7.08 12.97
C VAL A 60 -5.36 8.14 12.50
N VAL A 61 -4.75 7.89 11.35
CA VAL A 61 -3.78 8.77 10.70
C VAL A 61 -4.17 9.02 9.24
N ARG A 62 -3.88 10.22 8.75
CA ARG A 62 -3.86 10.55 7.32
C ARG A 62 -2.44 10.61 6.82
N ILE A 63 -2.21 10.06 5.64
CA ILE A 63 -0.91 10.00 4.98
C ILE A 63 -1.03 10.69 3.62
N ASP A 64 -0.28 11.77 3.46
CA ASP A 64 -0.14 12.50 2.21
C ASP A 64 1.22 12.16 1.58
N SER A 65 1.22 11.50 0.42
CA SER A 65 2.44 11.26 -0.37
C SER A 65 2.54 12.29 -1.49
N ARG A 66 3.53 13.17 -1.41
CA ARG A 66 3.87 14.16 -2.43
C ARG A 66 5.06 13.69 -3.24
N TYR A 67 4.84 13.50 -4.54
CA TYR A 67 5.88 13.22 -5.52
C TYR A 67 6.29 14.51 -6.21
N ARG A 68 7.60 14.70 -6.35
CA ARG A 68 8.22 15.77 -7.14
C ARG A 68 9.30 15.16 -8.00
N THR A 69 9.62 15.79 -9.13
CA THR A 69 10.82 15.39 -9.86
C THR A 69 12.04 15.56 -8.95
N GLY A 70 12.78 14.49 -8.74
CA GLY A 70 13.93 14.40 -7.85
C GLY A 70 13.66 13.74 -6.50
N GLU A 71 12.46 13.86 -5.93
CA GLU A 71 12.18 13.46 -4.54
C GLU A 71 10.72 13.03 -4.29
N ARG A 72 10.51 12.27 -3.20
CA ARG A 72 9.20 12.06 -2.60
C ARG A 72 9.23 12.48 -1.14
N ASN A 73 8.16 13.14 -0.71
CA ASN A 73 7.93 13.47 0.68
C ASN A 73 6.63 12.83 1.16
N ILE A 74 6.65 12.24 2.36
CA ILE A 74 5.46 11.73 3.03
C ILE A 74 5.19 12.61 4.24
N LYS A 75 3.92 12.98 4.42
CA LYS A 75 3.46 13.69 5.61
C LYS A 75 2.33 12.92 6.27
N SER A 76 2.50 12.66 7.56
CA SER A 76 1.51 11.98 8.39
C SER A 76 0.83 12.96 9.34
N THR A 77 -0.48 12.88 9.45
CA THR A 77 -1.29 13.73 10.33
C THR A 77 -2.19 12.86 11.19
N ASN A 78 -1.99 12.90 12.50
CA ASN A 78 -2.86 12.20 13.44
C ASN A 78 -4.25 12.85 13.48
N ILE A 79 -5.28 12.02 13.38
CA ILE A 79 -6.68 12.45 13.30
C ILE A 79 -7.42 12.08 14.59
N VAL A 80 -7.28 10.83 15.03
CA VAL A 80 -7.90 10.29 16.24
C VAL A 80 -6.86 9.57 17.07
N GLY A 81 -6.87 9.82 18.39
CA GLY A 81 -5.94 9.19 19.34
C GLY A 81 -4.48 9.52 19.07
N ASN A 82 -3.60 9.00 19.93
CA ASN A 82 -2.18 9.04 19.66
C ASN A 82 -1.81 7.88 18.75
N TYR A 83 -1.98 8.09 17.44
CA TYR A 83 -1.43 7.19 16.44
C TYR A 83 0.08 7.27 16.54
N ASN A 84 0.67 6.26 17.18
CA ASN A 84 2.10 6.27 17.43
C ASN A 84 2.81 6.06 16.09
N ASN A 85 3.45 7.14 15.62
CA ASN A 85 4.00 7.36 14.27
C ASN A 85 5.27 6.56 13.99
N GLN A 86 5.34 5.37 14.56
CA GLN A 86 6.53 4.55 14.51
C GLN A 86 6.69 3.91 13.11
N ASN A 87 5.64 3.79 12.30
CA ASN A 87 5.64 2.82 11.20
C ASN A 87 5.30 3.43 9.84
N ILE A 88 5.16 4.75 9.74
CA ILE A 88 4.93 5.39 8.45
C ILE A 88 6.31 5.61 7.88
N ASP A 89 6.78 4.57 7.20
CA ASP A 89 8.10 4.52 6.62
C ASP A 89 8.13 5.42 5.38
N ASP A 90 8.77 6.55 5.54
CA ASP A 90 9.37 7.30 4.46
C ASP A 90 10.41 6.35 3.88
N LEU A 91 10.08 5.65 2.80
CA LEU A 91 10.95 4.67 2.16
C LEU A 91 12.12 5.41 1.50
N GLU A 92 13.02 6.01 2.29
CA GLU A 92 14.24 6.64 1.79
C GLU A 92 14.97 5.65 0.86
N SER A 93 14.98 4.36 1.25
CA SER A 93 15.43 3.25 0.42
C SER A 93 14.78 1.92 0.83
N SER A 94 14.27 1.15 -0.14
CA SER A 94 13.83 -0.24 0.01
C SER A 94 14.76 -1.18 -0.75
N ILE A 95 15.02 -2.36 -0.20
CA ILE A 95 15.75 -3.42 -0.90
C ILE A 95 14.81 -4.06 -1.92
N VAL A 96 15.29 -4.22 -3.16
CA VAL A 96 14.57 -4.86 -4.25
C VAL A 96 15.27 -6.14 -4.67
N LEU A 97 14.54 -7.25 -4.69
CA LEU A 97 15.03 -8.56 -5.13
C LEU A 97 14.18 -9.08 -6.29
N GLY A 98 14.81 -9.29 -7.44
CA GLY A 98 14.23 -9.95 -8.61
C GLY A 98 15.00 -11.20 -8.97
N VAL A 99 14.60 -11.89 -10.05
CA VAL A 99 15.40 -12.98 -10.62
C VAL A 99 16.72 -12.41 -11.13
N GLN A 100 17.83 -12.94 -10.60
CA GLN A 100 19.20 -12.49 -10.85
C GLN A 100 19.38 -10.98 -10.66
N PHE A 101 18.72 -10.40 -9.65
CA PHE A 101 18.75 -8.96 -9.42
C PHE A 101 18.63 -8.64 -7.95
N GLU A 102 19.53 -7.78 -7.47
CA GLU A 102 19.47 -7.14 -6.17
C GLU A 102 19.75 -5.66 -6.38
N GLY A 103 18.91 -4.81 -5.80
CA GLY A 103 19.00 -3.37 -5.99
C GLY A 103 18.28 -2.60 -4.91
N THR A 104 18.12 -1.31 -5.14
CA THR A 104 17.40 -0.41 -4.23
C THR A 104 16.36 0.40 -4.98
N LEU A 105 15.20 0.55 -4.35
CA LEU A 105 14.17 1.50 -4.74
C LEU A 105 14.22 2.66 -3.75
N GLU A 106 14.61 3.83 -4.24
CA GLU A 106 14.83 5.01 -3.41
C GLU A 106 13.73 6.04 -3.61
N ASP A 107 13.56 6.93 -2.63
CA ASP A 107 12.69 8.12 -2.72
C ASP A 107 13.44 9.32 -3.36
N LYS A 108 14.46 9.04 -4.17
CA LYS A 108 15.22 10.00 -4.98
C LYS A 108 15.22 9.62 -6.46
N ASN A 109 15.65 10.53 -7.35
CA ASN A 109 15.67 10.32 -8.80
C ASN A 109 14.29 9.99 -9.41
N ILE A 110 13.23 10.50 -8.78
CA ILE A 110 11.86 10.33 -9.24
C ILE A 110 11.60 11.26 -10.42
N GLU A 111 10.91 10.78 -11.45
CA GLU A 111 10.42 11.61 -12.54
C GLU A 111 8.90 11.73 -12.42
N VAL A 112 8.38 12.97 -12.38
CA VAL A 112 6.94 13.23 -12.32
C VAL A 112 6.49 13.91 -13.60
N ASN A 113 5.49 13.32 -14.26
CA ASN A 113 4.81 13.91 -15.40
C ASN A 113 3.30 13.82 -15.19
N ASN A 114 2.67 14.93 -14.82
CA ASN A 114 1.28 14.99 -14.37
C ASN A 114 0.98 13.97 -13.26
N ARG A 115 0.32 12.86 -13.60
CA ARG A 115 -0.14 11.80 -12.69
C ARG A 115 0.65 10.51 -12.90
N THR A 116 1.79 10.60 -13.58
CA THR A 116 2.70 9.48 -13.80
C THR A 116 3.95 9.73 -12.98
N VAL A 117 4.26 8.77 -12.12
CA VAL A 117 5.43 8.76 -11.25
C VAL A 117 6.32 7.61 -11.67
N LYS A 118 7.49 7.93 -12.22
CA LYS A 118 8.49 6.94 -12.61
C LYS A 118 9.63 6.95 -11.60
N ARG A 119 10.03 5.76 -11.18
CA ARG A 119 11.07 5.50 -10.19
C ARG A 119 12.03 4.46 -10.78
N PRO A 120 13.26 4.85 -11.14
CA PRO A 120 14.27 3.88 -11.55
C PRO A 120 14.67 3.02 -10.34
N ILE A 121 14.88 1.73 -10.57
CA ILE A 121 15.43 0.81 -9.57
C ILE A 121 16.85 0.45 -9.99
N TYR A 122 17.82 0.87 -9.19
CA TYR A 122 19.24 0.67 -9.49
C TYR A 122 19.73 -0.67 -8.94
N GLU A 123 20.50 -1.39 -9.76
CA GLU A 123 21.19 -2.61 -9.35
C GLU A 123 22.32 -2.27 -8.38
N LYS A 124 22.48 -3.10 -7.34
CA LYS A 124 23.52 -2.93 -6.33
C LYS A 124 24.91 -2.97 -6.98
N ASN A 125 25.77 -2.01 -6.62
CA ASN A 125 27.14 -1.86 -7.13
C ASN A 125 27.24 -1.73 -8.66
N SER A 126 26.20 -1.20 -9.31
CA SER A 126 26.09 -1.12 -10.76
C SER A 126 25.36 0.18 -11.15
N SER A 127 25.64 0.71 -12.34
CA SER A 127 24.87 1.82 -12.91
C SER A 127 23.64 1.35 -13.69
N LYS A 128 23.45 0.04 -13.82
CA LYS A 128 22.27 -0.53 -14.48
C LYS A 128 21.03 -0.28 -13.62
N SER A 129 19.94 0.05 -14.29
CA SER A 129 18.63 0.19 -13.66
C SER A 129 17.55 -0.37 -14.56
N PHE A 130 16.37 -0.60 -13.98
CA PHE A 130 15.16 -0.85 -14.74
C PHE A 130 14.04 0.08 -14.29
N ASN A 131 13.03 0.24 -15.14
CA ASN A 131 11.94 1.15 -14.88
C ASN A 131 10.85 0.51 -14.02
N TYR A 132 10.40 1.26 -13.03
CA TYR A 132 9.15 1.04 -12.32
C TYR A 132 8.33 2.33 -12.35
N GLU A 133 7.11 2.26 -12.86
CA GLU A 133 6.25 3.42 -13.05
C GLU A 133 4.87 3.17 -12.48
N THR A 134 4.26 4.20 -11.92
CA THR A 134 2.85 4.22 -11.53
C THR A 134 2.13 5.38 -12.20
N THR A 135 1.13 5.09 -13.02
CA THR A 135 0.22 6.08 -13.58
C THR A 135 -1.10 6.07 -12.81
N TYR A 136 -1.50 7.22 -12.26
CA TYR A 136 -2.73 7.38 -11.48
C TYR A 136 -3.89 7.82 -12.37
N ARG A 137 -4.74 6.85 -12.73
CA ARG A 137 -6.01 7.11 -13.41
C ARG A 137 -6.97 7.80 -12.45
N THR A 138 -7.90 8.59 -12.98
CA THR A 138 -8.80 9.41 -12.15
C THR A 138 -10.24 9.03 -12.37
N LEU A 139 -10.98 8.94 -11.27
CA LEU A 139 -12.43 8.82 -11.26
C LEU A 139 -13.02 9.96 -10.42
N SER A 140 -14.01 10.68 -10.95
CA SER A 140 -14.73 11.68 -10.15
C SER A 140 -15.56 10.98 -9.10
N LEU A 141 -15.46 11.46 -7.85
CA LEU A 141 -16.27 10.99 -6.73
C LEU A 141 -17.44 11.92 -6.41
N SER A 142 -17.54 13.07 -7.09
CA SER A 142 -18.52 14.11 -6.75
C SER A 142 -19.95 13.56 -6.72
N GLY A 143 -20.64 13.68 -5.58
CA GLY A 143 -22.00 13.18 -5.39
C GLY A 143 -22.13 11.66 -5.21
N ILE A 144 -21.03 10.91 -5.31
CA ILE A 144 -21.02 9.46 -5.05
C ILE A 144 -21.06 9.23 -3.54
N ASN A 145 -21.85 8.24 -3.11
CA ASN A 145 -21.89 7.83 -1.72
C ASN A 145 -20.51 7.26 -1.30
N ALA A 146 -19.94 7.77 -0.22
CA ALA A 146 -18.60 7.39 0.22
C ALA A 146 -18.51 5.95 0.76
N ARG A 147 -19.66 5.27 0.92
CA ARG A 147 -19.79 3.86 1.28
C ARG A 147 -20.60 3.08 0.24
N ASP A 148 -20.55 3.48 -1.03
CA ASP A 148 -21.23 2.82 -2.16
C ASP A 148 -20.72 1.40 -2.45
N TYR A 149 -19.58 0.99 -1.86
CA TYR A 149 -19.12 -0.39 -1.96
C TYR A 149 -20.16 -1.37 -1.41
N ILE A 150 -20.66 -2.22 -2.31
CA ILE A 150 -21.56 -3.33 -2.00
C ILE A 150 -20.70 -4.60 -1.99
N PRO A 151 -20.39 -5.14 -0.81
CA PRO A 151 -19.70 -6.41 -0.70
C PRO A 151 -20.65 -7.55 -1.12
N SER A 152 -20.19 -8.48 -1.96
CA SER A 152 -20.93 -9.70 -2.32
C SER A 152 -20.12 -10.98 -2.12
N ASN A 153 -20.81 -12.06 -1.73
CA ASN A 153 -20.19 -13.37 -1.47
C ASN A 153 -19.82 -14.13 -2.77
N ASN A 154 -20.31 -13.69 -3.93
CA ASN A 154 -20.01 -14.31 -5.22
C ASN A 154 -18.93 -13.50 -5.94
N PHE A 155 -17.82 -14.15 -6.31
CA PHE A 155 -16.73 -13.56 -7.07
C PHE A 155 -17.25 -12.86 -8.34
N GLY A 156 -16.87 -11.60 -8.55
CA GLY A 156 -17.32 -10.79 -9.69
C GLY A 156 -18.65 -10.04 -9.51
N SER A 157 -19.31 -10.15 -8.35
CA SER A 157 -20.56 -9.42 -8.06
C SER A 157 -20.42 -8.31 -7.02
N SER A 158 -19.28 -8.24 -6.32
CA SER A 158 -18.92 -7.04 -5.54
C SER A 158 -18.72 -5.85 -6.47
N ARG A 159 -19.29 -4.71 -6.09
CA ARG A 159 -19.33 -3.52 -6.96
C ARG A 159 -19.34 -2.23 -6.15
N GLY A 160 -19.16 -1.11 -6.83
CA GLY A 160 -19.17 0.21 -6.21
C GLY A 160 -17.77 0.73 -5.89
N ILE A 161 -17.75 1.86 -5.20
CA ILE A 161 -16.53 2.56 -4.80
C ILE A 161 -16.09 2.12 -3.41
N LEU A 162 -14.95 1.46 -3.32
CA LEU A 162 -14.32 1.09 -2.06
C LEU A 162 -13.42 2.23 -1.60
N THR A 163 -13.70 2.78 -0.42
CA THR A 163 -12.95 3.88 0.17
C THR A 163 -12.41 3.49 1.54
N ASP A 164 -11.53 4.31 2.10
CA ASP A 164 -11.10 4.10 3.48
C ASP A 164 -12.25 4.14 4.50
N LEU A 165 -13.40 4.78 4.22
CA LEU A 165 -14.56 4.74 5.14
C LEU A 165 -15.09 3.33 5.39
N ASN A 166 -14.85 2.40 4.47
CA ASN A 166 -15.22 1.01 4.66
C ASN A 166 -14.51 0.37 5.88
N ASN A 167 -13.37 0.93 6.30
CA ASN A 167 -12.64 0.48 7.49
C ASN A 167 -13.21 1.01 8.82
N TYR A 168 -14.18 1.94 8.78
CA TYR A 168 -14.70 2.68 9.93
C TYR A 168 -16.21 2.45 10.13
N PRO A 169 -16.64 1.33 10.76
CA PRO A 169 -18.05 0.94 10.85
C PRO A 169 -18.98 1.89 11.62
N LYS A 170 -18.47 2.79 12.47
CA LYS A 170 -19.32 3.75 13.21
C LYS A 170 -19.87 4.87 12.33
N ILE A 171 -19.27 5.12 11.16
CA ILE A 171 -19.67 6.20 10.25
C ILE A 171 -20.88 5.75 9.42
N PRO A 172 -22.01 6.48 9.46
CA PRO A 172 -23.19 6.22 8.62
C PRO A 172 -22.89 6.13 7.13
N ASN A 173 -23.74 5.40 6.41
CA ASN A 173 -23.67 5.19 4.96
C ASN A 173 -24.45 6.23 4.15
N THR A 174 -24.66 7.43 4.68
CA THR A 174 -25.49 8.48 4.06
C THR A 174 -24.69 9.63 3.47
N PHE A 175 -23.37 9.63 3.61
CA PHE A 175 -22.54 10.74 3.17
C PHE A 175 -22.10 10.56 1.71
N SER A 176 -22.22 11.65 0.95
CA SER A 176 -21.73 11.73 -0.42
C SER A 176 -20.53 12.66 -0.49
N PHE A 177 -19.59 12.35 -1.37
CA PHE A 177 -18.41 13.17 -1.57
C PHE A 177 -18.78 14.55 -2.15
N PRO A 178 -18.09 15.63 -1.71
CA PRO A 178 -18.31 16.97 -2.25
C PRO A 178 -17.84 17.11 -3.71
N ALA A 179 -18.25 18.20 -4.34
CA ALA A 179 -17.77 18.56 -5.67
C ALA A 179 -16.25 18.72 -5.68
N GLY A 180 -15.59 18.19 -6.72
CA GLY A 180 -14.13 18.23 -6.86
C GLY A 180 -13.39 17.07 -6.18
N SER A 181 -14.09 16.15 -5.51
CA SER A 181 -13.49 14.91 -5.00
C SER A 181 -13.09 13.98 -6.14
N VAL A 182 -11.85 13.47 -6.08
CA VAL A 182 -11.24 12.61 -7.09
C VAL A 182 -10.60 11.38 -6.43
N CYS A 183 -10.87 10.22 -7.02
CA CYS A 183 -10.22 8.96 -6.73
C CYS A 183 -9.05 8.74 -7.70
N TYR A 184 -7.91 8.30 -7.16
CA TYR A 184 -6.72 7.93 -7.92
C TYR A 184 -6.55 6.42 -7.94
N ILE A 185 -6.63 5.83 -9.13
CA ILE A 185 -6.49 4.38 -9.33
C ILE A 185 -5.07 4.13 -9.86
N PRO A 186 -4.18 3.49 -9.08
CA PRO A 186 -2.80 3.28 -9.48
C PRO A 186 -2.68 2.15 -10.51
N VAL A 187 -2.05 2.45 -11.65
CA VAL A 187 -1.69 1.48 -12.68
C VAL A 187 -0.17 1.37 -12.71
N THR A 188 0.35 0.26 -12.18
CA THR A 188 1.79 0.00 -12.14
C THR A 188 2.28 -0.70 -13.39
N THR A 189 3.44 -0.29 -13.87
CA THR A 189 4.18 -0.97 -14.94
C THR A 189 5.63 -1.14 -14.52
N SER A 190 6.21 -2.30 -14.82
CA SER A 190 7.63 -2.56 -14.55
C SER A 190 8.22 -3.46 -15.61
N ASP A 191 9.52 -3.29 -15.88
CA ASP A 191 10.26 -4.14 -16.81
C ASP A 191 10.40 -5.60 -16.31
N ARG A 192 10.22 -5.83 -14.99
CA ARG A 192 10.33 -7.16 -14.38
C ARG A 192 9.56 -7.29 -13.07
N SER A 193 9.25 -8.52 -12.68
CA SER A 193 8.62 -8.80 -11.38
C SER A 193 9.71 -8.82 -10.29
N PHE A 194 9.40 -8.26 -9.13
CA PHE A 194 10.34 -8.17 -8.02
C PHE A 194 9.63 -8.12 -6.66
N PHE A 195 10.36 -8.53 -5.63
CA PHE A 195 10.01 -8.28 -4.25
C PHE A 195 10.69 -7.02 -3.75
N THR A 196 10.06 -6.35 -2.80
CA THR A 196 10.55 -5.11 -2.20
C THR A 196 10.20 -5.04 -0.72
N PHE A 197 11.16 -4.67 0.11
CA PHE A 197 10.99 -4.61 1.56
C PHE A 197 11.94 -3.58 2.19
N ASN A 198 11.53 -3.06 3.35
CA ASN A 198 12.41 -2.28 4.21
C ASN A 198 13.04 -3.20 5.27
N THR A 199 14.27 -2.92 5.69
CA THR A 199 14.93 -3.63 6.79
C THR A 199 14.21 -3.47 8.13
N LYS A 200 13.39 -2.43 8.31
CA LYS A 200 12.48 -2.26 9.45
C LYS A 200 11.34 -3.28 9.48
N ASN A 201 10.99 -3.88 8.35
CA ASN A 201 9.96 -4.93 8.26
C ASN A 201 10.47 -6.31 8.70
N LYS A 202 11.54 -6.36 9.48
CA LYS A 202 12.05 -7.60 10.05
C LYS A 202 10.98 -8.20 10.96
N THR A 203 10.67 -9.45 10.70
CA THR A 203 9.74 -10.25 11.50
C THR A 203 10.47 -10.95 12.65
N SER A 204 9.71 -11.54 13.57
CA SER A 204 10.25 -12.35 14.66
C SER A 204 10.53 -13.81 14.29
N TYR A 205 10.19 -14.23 13.06
CA TYR A 205 10.35 -15.62 12.62
C TYR A 205 11.82 -15.93 12.33
N ARG A 206 12.23 -17.16 12.63
CA ARG A 206 13.63 -17.58 12.46
C ARG A 206 13.92 -18.15 11.08
N ALA A 207 12.89 -18.61 10.38
CA ALA A 207 13.00 -19.24 9.07
C ALA A 207 11.79 -18.92 8.20
N LEU A 208 11.98 -18.93 6.87
CA LEU A 208 10.93 -18.62 5.91
C LEU A 208 9.80 -19.66 5.94
N ASP A 209 10.11 -20.93 6.21
CA ASP A 209 9.11 -21.98 6.37
C ASP A 209 8.19 -21.73 7.58
N GLU A 210 8.75 -21.26 8.70
CA GLU A 210 7.99 -20.90 9.89
C GLU A 210 7.07 -19.70 9.61
N TRP A 211 7.60 -18.68 8.93
CA TRP A 211 6.80 -17.54 8.47
C TRP A 211 5.66 -18.00 7.56
N THR A 212 5.93 -18.90 6.60
CA THR A 212 4.94 -19.41 5.64
C THR A 212 3.82 -20.17 6.33
N LEU A 213 4.16 -21.05 7.29
CA LEU A 213 3.20 -21.82 8.08
C LEU A 213 2.26 -20.95 8.91
N ASN A 214 2.75 -19.81 9.40
CA ASN A 214 1.93 -18.84 10.13
C ASN A 214 1.14 -17.95 9.17
N ALA A 215 1.74 -17.55 8.05
CA ALA A 215 1.08 -16.77 7.01
C ALA A 215 -0.18 -17.49 6.52
N VAL A 216 -0.12 -18.78 6.14
CA VAL A 216 -1.30 -19.55 5.68
C VAL A 216 -2.43 -19.65 6.71
N LYS A 217 -2.13 -19.50 8.02
CA LYS A 217 -3.10 -19.51 9.12
C LYS A 217 -3.57 -18.11 9.54
N ARG A 218 -3.18 -17.06 8.81
CA ARG A 218 -3.45 -15.66 9.17
C ARG A 218 -4.95 -15.36 9.25
N PHE A 219 -5.77 -16.04 8.45
CA PHE A 219 -7.22 -15.93 8.50
C PHE A 219 -7.84 -17.11 9.25
N SER A 220 -8.78 -16.82 10.15
CA SER A 220 -9.45 -17.82 10.99
C SER A 220 -10.58 -18.58 10.27
N ASP A 221 -10.79 -18.32 8.98
CA ASP A 221 -11.91 -18.84 8.19
C ASP A 221 -11.51 -19.96 7.22
N ASN A 222 -10.27 -20.46 7.34
CA ASN A 222 -9.72 -21.54 6.50
C ASN A 222 -9.84 -21.27 5.00
N ARG A 223 -9.80 -20.00 4.59
CA ARG A 223 -9.93 -19.64 3.18
C ARG A 223 -8.87 -20.33 2.31
N PRO A 224 -9.21 -20.78 1.09
CA PRO A 224 -8.24 -21.40 0.21
C PRO A 224 -7.04 -20.49 -0.04
N SER A 225 -5.85 -21.07 0.01
CA SER A 225 -4.59 -20.38 -0.24
C SER A 225 -3.64 -21.22 -1.09
N ARG A 226 -2.76 -20.56 -1.82
CA ARG A 226 -1.65 -21.17 -2.55
C ARG A 226 -0.34 -20.53 -2.13
N THR A 227 0.62 -21.35 -1.76
CA THR A 227 2.00 -20.91 -1.51
C THR A 227 2.84 -21.10 -2.77
N THR A 228 3.68 -20.11 -3.09
CA THR A 228 4.67 -20.18 -4.18
C THR A 228 6.02 -19.75 -3.63
N ASN A 229 7.07 -20.53 -3.89
CA ASN A 229 8.43 -20.22 -3.47
C ASN A 229 9.25 -19.72 -4.67
N PHE A 230 10.20 -18.83 -4.40
CA PHE A 230 11.02 -18.16 -5.40
C PHE A 230 12.47 -18.12 -4.94
N ASN A 231 13.38 -18.23 -5.90
CA ASN A 231 14.79 -17.90 -5.71
C ASN A 231 15.04 -16.53 -6.36
N VAL A 232 15.46 -15.55 -5.57
CA VAL A 232 15.60 -14.15 -5.97
C VAL A 232 16.93 -13.57 -5.49
N GLY A 233 17.20 -12.32 -5.86
CA GLY A 233 18.44 -11.62 -5.51
C GLY A 233 19.60 -11.93 -6.45
N SER A 234 20.77 -11.40 -6.12
CA SER A 234 21.97 -11.58 -6.94
C SER A 234 22.38 -13.06 -7.01
N GLY A 235 22.37 -13.63 -8.21
CA GLY A 235 22.61 -15.07 -8.42
C GLY A 235 21.51 -16.00 -7.87
N ASN A 236 20.31 -15.47 -7.58
CA ASN A 236 19.17 -16.24 -7.02
C ASN A 236 19.48 -16.92 -5.68
N LYS A 237 20.25 -16.27 -4.81
CA LYS A 237 20.71 -16.84 -3.54
C LYS A 237 19.67 -16.74 -2.42
N GLN A 238 18.78 -15.77 -2.49
CA GLN A 238 17.78 -15.51 -1.46
C GLN A 238 16.49 -16.29 -1.74
N GLN A 239 15.87 -16.78 -0.67
CA GLN A 239 14.57 -17.47 -0.74
C GLN A 239 13.46 -16.45 -0.46
N ALA A 240 12.39 -16.53 -1.25
CA ALA A 240 11.17 -15.78 -1.00
C ALA A 240 9.96 -16.70 -1.10
N ALA A 241 8.92 -16.39 -0.34
CA ALA A 241 7.65 -17.11 -0.36
C ALA A 241 6.50 -16.13 -0.52
N GLN A 242 5.53 -16.50 -1.35
CA GLN A 242 4.27 -15.79 -1.50
C GLN A 242 3.14 -16.72 -1.11
N VAL A 243 2.34 -16.29 -0.14
CA VAL A 243 1.06 -16.91 0.19
C VAL A 243 -0.05 -16.06 -0.43
N LYS A 244 -0.68 -16.63 -1.46
CA LYS A 244 -1.85 -16.05 -2.13
C LYS A 244 -3.11 -16.64 -1.53
N PHE A 245 -3.94 -15.81 -0.92
CA PHE A 245 -5.28 -16.17 -0.50
C PHE A 245 -6.24 -15.85 -1.62
N PHE A 246 -7.00 -16.85 -2.06
CA PHE A 246 -8.02 -16.64 -3.06
C PHE A 246 -9.17 -15.83 -2.47
N ALA A 247 -9.81 -15.02 -3.31
CA ALA A 247 -10.98 -14.26 -2.90
C ALA A 247 -12.04 -15.21 -2.32
N VAL A 248 -12.54 -14.87 -1.13
CA VAL A 248 -13.62 -15.59 -0.45
C VAL A 248 -14.60 -14.59 0.12
N ASN A 249 -15.90 -14.90 0.01
CA ASN A 249 -16.95 -13.99 0.43
C ASN A 249 -16.71 -12.57 -0.15
N ASN A 250 -16.79 -11.56 0.72
CA ASN A 250 -16.60 -10.14 0.45
C ASN A 250 -15.14 -9.67 0.52
N ASP A 251 -14.20 -10.60 0.74
CA ASP A 251 -12.79 -10.29 0.88
C ASP A 251 -12.06 -10.56 -0.45
N PRO A 252 -11.32 -9.58 -0.97
CA PRO A 252 -10.61 -9.75 -2.23
C PRO A 252 -9.42 -10.71 -2.03
N GLU A 253 -8.80 -11.12 -3.15
CA GLU A 253 -7.56 -11.87 -3.08
C GLU A 253 -6.49 -11.07 -2.32
N TYR A 254 -5.71 -11.77 -1.50
CA TYR A 254 -4.71 -11.14 -0.64
C TYR A 254 -3.36 -11.84 -0.84
N LEU A 255 -2.30 -11.07 -0.99
CA LEU A 255 -0.94 -11.57 -1.09
C LEU A 255 -0.19 -11.22 0.20
N SER A 256 0.40 -12.23 0.83
CA SER A 256 1.39 -12.08 1.89
C SER A 256 2.71 -12.57 1.33
N ASN A 257 3.78 -11.78 1.44
CA ASN A 257 5.10 -12.19 0.95
C ASN A 257 6.14 -12.10 2.07
N GLY A 258 7.03 -13.08 2.09
CA GLY A 258 8.13 -13.17 3.04
C GLY A 258 9.43 -13.41 2.29
N ILE A 259 10.53 -12.82 2.78
CA ILE A 259 11.87 -13.00 2.21
C ILE A 259 12.83 -13.41 3.32
N ASP A 260 13.66 -14.41 3.04
CA ASP A 260 14.89 -14.66 3.78
C ASP A 260 16.04 -13.87 3.15
N TYR A 261 16.51 -12.86 3.88
CA TYR A 261 17.59 -11.99 3.45
C TYR A 261 18.60 -11.86 4.60
N ASP A 262 19.86 -12.17 4.32
CA ASP A 262 20.95 -12.16 5.31
C ASP A 262 20.62 -12.89 6.63
N GLY A 263 19.91 -14.02 6.53
CA GLY A 263 19.53 -14.86 7.67
C GLY A 263 18.44 -14.27 8.57
N SER A 264 17.71 -13.26 8.09
CA SER A 264 16.55 -12.66 8.76
C SER A 264 15.33 -12.71 7.85
N ILE A 265 14.14 -12.84 8.46
CA ILE A 265 12.88 -12.93 7.71
C ILE A 265 12.17 -11.58 7.71
N TYR A 266 11.81 -11.09 6.52
CA TYR A 266 11.15 -9.81 6.32
C TYR A 266 9.78 -9.97 5.69
N ASP A 267 8.80 -9.18 6.14
CA ASP A 267 7.56 -8.99 5.40
C ASP A 267 7.84 -8.12 4.18
N ALA A 268 7.41 -8.58 3.01
CA ALA A 268 7.72 -7.98 1.73
C ALA A 268 6.47 -7.74 0.87
N ASN A 269 6.63 -6.87 -0.10
CA ASN A 269 5.66 -6.63 -1.16
C ASN A 269 6.17 -7.26 -2.46
N PHE A 270 5.24 -7.60 -3.34
CA PHE A 270 5.55 -8.18 -4.64
C PHE A 270 4.90 -7.35 -5.74
N ILE A 271 5.73 -6.94 -6.70
CA ILE A 271 5.29 -6.26 -7.92
C ILE A 271 5.44 -7.24 -9.06
N ASP A 272 4.33 -7.49 -9.75
CA ASP A 272 4.31 -8.35 -10.92
C ASP A 272 4.39 -7.51 -12.19
N LYS A 273 5.33 -7.84 -13.10
CA LYS A 273 5.44 -7.16 -14.40
C LYS A 273 4.21 -7.35 -15.27
N ASP A 274 3.55 -8.50 -15.12
CA ASP A 274 2.37 -8.87 -15.90
C ASP A 274 1.06 -8.56 -15.13
N LYS A 275 1.12 -7.66 -14.15
CA LYS A 275 -0.04 -7.31 -13.32
C LYS A 275 -1.20 -6.82 -14.19
N PRO A 276 -2.40 -7.41 -14.05
CA PRO A 276 -3.56 -6.94 -14.80
C PRO A 276 -3.93 -5.52 -14.36
N ARG A 277 -4.48 -4.74 -15.29
CA ARG A 277 -4.99 -3.41 -14.97
C ARG A 277 -6.12 -3.51 -13.94
N PRO A 278 -6.15 -2.59 -12.95
CA PRO A 278 -7.25 -2.55 -11.99
C PRO A 278 -8.58 -2.21 -12.69
N ASN A 279 -9.69 -2.56 -12.03
CA ASN A 279 -11.01 -2.17 -12.51
C ASN A 279 -11.25 -0.67 -12.26
N GLU A 280 -11.68 0.04 -13.30
CA GLU A 280 -11.94 1.49 -13.27
C GLU A 280 -13.44 1.83 -13.33
N SER A 281 -14.32 0.81 -13.32
CA SER A 281 -15.76 0.96 -13.49
C SER A 281 -16.54 0.37 -12.31
N SER A 282 -17.17 1.23 -11.52
CA SER A 282 -17.94 0.84 -10.33
C SER A 282 -19.19 0.02 -10.64
N SER A 283 -19.70 0.10 -11.87
CA SER A 283 -20.83 -0.71 -12.34
C SER A 283 -20.42 -2.11 -12.80
N ARG A 284 -19.14 -2.32 -13.13
CA ARG A 284 -18.58 -3.59 -13.63
C ARG A 284 -17.78 -4.36 -12.58
N GLY A 285 -17.50 -3.73 -11.43
CA GLY A 285 -16.75 -4.32 -10.33
C GLY A 285 -16.41 -3.29 -9.27
N VAL A 286 -15.52 -3.66 -8.35
CA VAL A 286 -15.01 -2.76 -7.31
C VAL A 286 -13.99 -1.81 -7.91
N VAL A 287 -14.12 -0.52 -7.61
CA VAL A 287 -13.05 0.47 -7.86
C VAL A 287 -12.42 0.82 -6.52
N ASP A 288 -11.11 0.61 -6.43
CA ASP A 288 -10.32 0.96 -5.27
C ASP A 288 -10.02 2.47 -5.26
N CYS A 289 -10.63 3.17 -4.32
CA CYS A 289 -10.52 4.61 -4.10
C CYS A 289 -10.02 4.92 -2.70
N THR A 290 -9.05 4.12 -2.22
CA THR A 290 -8.27 4.39 -1.01
C THR A 290 -7.23 5.50 -1.21
N LEU A 291 -6.90 5.84 -2.46
CA LEU A 291 -6.08 6.99 -2.81
C LEU A 291 -6.96 8.09 -3.40
N VAL A 292 -6.90 9.28 -2.82
CA VAL A 292 -7.77 10.37 -3.21
C VAL A 292 -7.03 11.71 -3.26
N ASN A 293 -7.64 12.72 -3.87
CA ASN A 293 -7.15 14.10 -3.76
C ASN A 293 -7.46 14.72 -2.39
N ASP A 294 -6.90 15.90 -2.18
CA ASP A 294 -7.07 16.71 -0.97
C ASP A 294 -8.53 17.02 -0.62
N VAL A 295 -9.37 17.33 -1.62
CA VAL A 295 -10.80 17.62 -1.42
C VAL A 295 -11.52 16.42 -0.80
N ALA A 296 -11.33 15.23 -1.39
CA ALA A 296 -11.90 13.99 -0.87
C ALA A 296 -11.28 13.64 0.50
N ALA A 297 -9.97 13.77 0.67
CA ALA A 297 -9.30 13.48 1.93
C ALA A 297 -9.81 14.35 3.08
N ASN A 298 -9.96 15.66 2.87
CA ASN A 298 -10.50 16.58 3.88
C ASN A 298 -11.92 16.17 4.31
N PHE A 299 -12.76 15.75 3.36
CA PHE A 299 -14.09 15.22 3.65
C PHE A 299 -14.03 13.92 4.47
N LEU A 300 -13.19 12.95 4.07
CA LEU A 300 -13.00 11.68 4.78
C LEU A 300 -12.52 11.90 6.22
N GLU A 301 -11.52 12.75 6.40
CA GLU A 301 -10.99 13.16 7.70
C GLU A 301 -12.08 13.76 8.59
N ALA A 302 -12.90 14.67 8.06
CA ALA A 302 -13.99 15.30 8.81
C ALA A 302 -15.04 14.27 9.26
N GLN A 303 -15.38 13.29 8.41
CA GLN A 303 -16.29 12.22 8.81
C GLN A 303 -15.66 11.32 9.88
N ILE A 304 -14.39 10.94 9.74
CA ILE A 304 -13.70 10.10 10.73
C ILE A 304 -13.67 10.80 12.10
N LYS A 305 -13.20 12.05 12.17
CA LYS A 305 -13.15 12.84 13.42
C LYS A 305 -14.50 12.97 14.12
N ARG A 306 -15.59 12.95 13.36
CA ARG A 306 -16.94 13.10 13.91
C ARG A 306 -17.41 11.85 14.65
N TYR A 307 -16.95 10.67 14.26
CA TYR A 307 -17.50 9.38 14.73
C TYR A 307 -16.51 8.53 15.54
N TYR A 308 -15.23 8.92 15.57
CA TYR A 308 -14.14 8.23 16.26
C TYR A 308 -13.36 9.20 17.13
#